data_AF-A0A178IBK6-F1
#
_entry.id   AF-A0A178IBK6-F1
#
_cell.length_a   1.000
_cell.length_b   1.000
_cell.length_c   1.000
_cell.angle_alpha   90.00
_cell.angle_beta   90.00
_cell.angle_gamma   90.00
#
_symmetry.space_group_name_H-M   'P 1'
#
loop_
_entity.id
_entity.type
_entity.pdbx_description
1 polymer ?
#
loop_
_entity_poly.entity_id
_entity_poly.type
_entity_poly.pdbx_seq_one_letter_code
_entity_poly.pdbx_strand_id
1 'polypeptide(L)'
;MNGLLAYGRMAEAHWREHCPQMVRGLETEGRLQEALLEAQERTAEEMDQLLRDFRKEGLTPEQAHSRAWELVREKYILLPPEQN
;
A
#
# COMPACT_ATOMS: atom_id res chain seq x y z
N MET A 1 -15.66 11.58 6.60
CA MET A 1 -14.53 11.14 7.44
C MET A 1 -13.85 9.98 6.72
N ASN A 2 -12.94 10.25 5.76
CA ASN A 2 -12.12 9.19 5.16
C ASN A 2 -10.86 9.05 6.00
N GLY A 3 -10.97 8.27 7.07
CA GLY A 3 -9.82 7.87 7.87
C GLY A 3 -8.98 6.85 7.10
N LEU A 4 -7.67 6.83 7.36
CA LEU A 4 -6.79 5.78 6.85
C LEU A 4 -7.29 4.41 7.34
N LEU A 5 -7.51 3.50 6.40
CA LEU A 5 -7.84 2.10 6.68
C LEU A 5 -6.58 1.34 7.12
N ALA A 6 -6.67 0.01 7.22
CA ALA A 6 -5.55 -0.84 7.60
C ALA A 6 -4.31 -0.59 6.72
N TYR A 7 -4.48 -0.54 5.39
CA TYR A 7 -3.38 -0.33 4.44
C TYR A 7 -2.74 1.06 4.56
N GLY A 8 -3.54 2.11 4.72
CA GLY A 8 -3.03 3.47 4.87
C GLY A 8 -2.18 3.63 6.13
N ARG A 9 -2.59 3.01 7.25
CA ARG A 9 -1.78 3.02 8.49
C ARG A 9 -0.50 2.20 8.38
N MET A 10 -0.54 1.09 7.65
CA MET A 10 0.67 0.29 7.39
C MET A 10 1.67 1.07 6.52
N ALA A 11 1.19 1.73 5.47
CA ALA A 11 2.02 2.58 4.62
C ALA A 11 2.63 3.73 5.45
N GLU A 12 1.83 4.40 6.28
CA GLU A 12 2.30 5.50 7.12
C GLU A 12 3.42 5.08 8.07
N ALA A 13 3.26 3.95 8.76
CA ALA A 13 4.28 3.41 9.65
C ALA A 13 5.58 3.12 8.88
N HIS A 14 5.48 2.36 7.78
CA HIS A 14 6.65 1.98 6.97
C HIS A 14 7.35 3.21 6.38
N TRP A 15 6.60 4.14 5.80
CA TRP A 15 7.17 5.34 5.17
C TRP A 15 7.88 6.21 6.21
N ARG A 16 7.34 6.34 7.42
CA ARG A 16 8.02 7.08 8.50
C ARG A 16 9.31 6.42 8.96
N GLU A 17 9.36 5.09 8.95
CA GLU A 17 10.55 4.33 9.36
C GLU A 17 11.63 4.28 8.28
N HIS A 18 11.24 4.11 7.01
CA HIS A 18 12.16 3.83 5.91
C HIS A 18 12.35 4.98 4.91
N CYS A 19 11.39 5.90 4.82
CA CYS A 19 11.38 7.04 3.90
C CYS A 19 11.08 8.38 4.62
N PRO A 20 11.81 8.73 5.69
CA PRO A 20 11.49 9.88 6.51
C PRO A 20 11.59 11.22 5.78
N GLN A 21 12.40 11.34 4.71
CA GLN A 21 12.53 12.60 3.97
C GLN A 21 11.30 12.83 3.08
N MET A 22 10.86 11.80 2.35
CA MET A 22 9.63 11.80 1.57
C MET A 22 8.43 12.13 2.46
N VAL A 23 8.30 11.48 3.61
CA VAL A 23 7.20 11.78 4.55
C VAL A 23 7.25 13.25 4.99
N ARG A 24 8.41 13.77 5.37
CA ARG A 24 8.56 15.18 5.75
C ARG A 24 8.21 16.14 4.60
N GLY A 25 8.58 15.81 3.37
CA GLY A 25 8.20 16.59 2.19
C GLY A 25 6.69 16.63 2.02
N LEU A 26 6.04 15.46 2.04
CA LEU A 26 4.59 15.33 1.94
C LEU A 26 3.84 16.00 3.11
N GLU A 27 4.37 15.95 4.33
CA GLU A 27 3.82 16.64 5.50
C GLU A 27 3.94 18.16 5.35
N THR A 28 5.08 18.65 4.86
CA THR A 28 5.32 20.09 4.62
C THR A 28 4.38 20.62 3.54
N GLU A 29 4.12 19.83 2.50
CA GLU A 29 3.15 20.14 1.45
C GLU A 29 1.69 19.93 1.88
N GLY A 30 1.43 19.32 3.05
CA GLY A 30 0.10 18.97 3.52
C GLY A 30 -0.57 17.83 2.71
N ARG A 31 0.21 17.08 1.93
CA ARG A 31 -0.23 16.02 1.01
C ARG A 31 -0.01 14.60 1.54
N LEU A 32 0.58 14.44 2.73
CA LEU A 32 0.82 13.11 3.32
C LEU A 32 -0.46 12.28 3.39
N GLN A 33 -1.56 12.86 3.88
CA GLN A 33 -2.82 12.14 4.00
C GLN A 33 -3.37 11.72 2.63
N GLU A 34 -3.28 12.59 1.62
CA GLU A 34 -3.69 12.27 0.25
C GLU A 34 -2.84 11.13 -0.33
N ALA A 35 -1.53 11.18 -0.16
CA ALA A 35 -0.61 10.14 -0.63
C ALA A 35 -0.89 8.78 0.05
N LEU A 36 -1.17 8.77 1.35
CA LEU A 36 -1.52 7.56 2.09
C LEU A 36 -2.91 7.01 1.69
N LEU A 37 -3.87 7.90 1.41
CA LEU A 37 -5.18 7.54 0.85
C LEU A 37 -5.03 6.93 -0.54
N GLU A 38 -4.21 7.52 -1.40
CA GLU A 38 -3.94 6.99 -2.73
C GLU A 38 -3.26 5.61 -2.63
N ALA A 39 -2.25 5.46 -1.77
CA ALA A 39 -1.56 4.18 -1.57
C ALA A 39 -2.52 3.06 -1.12
N GLN A 40 -3.44 3.33 -0.18
CA GLN A 40 -4.43 2.33 0.23
C GLN A 40 -5.44 2.01 -0.87
N GLU A 41 -5.89 3.00 -1.64
CA GLU A 41 -6.89 2.82 -2.69
C GLU A 41 -6.31 2.00 -3.83
N ARG A 42 -5.08 2.33 -4.26
CA ARG A 42 -4.32 1.54 -5.24
C ARG A 42 -4.07 0.12 -4.75
N THR A 43 -3.68 -0.05 -3.49
CA THR A 43 -3.49 -1.37 -2.89
C THR A 43 -4.80 -2.17 -2.93
N ALA A 44 -5.93 -1.57 -2.54
CA ALA A 44 -7.21 -2.26 -2.52
C ALA A 44 -7.71 -2.62 -3.93
N GLU A 45 -7.56 -1.69 -4.89
CA GLU A 45 -7.94 -1.90 -6.29
C GLU A 45 -7.12 -3.03 -6.93
N GLU A 46 -5.79 -2.98 -6.81
CA GLU A 46 -4.92 -4.01 -7.39
C GLU A 46 -5.08 -5.36 -6.67
N MET A 47 -5.32 -5.37 -5.35
CA MET A 47 -5.69 -6.58 -4.62
C MET A 47 -6.96 -7.22 -5.18
N ASP A 48 -8.04 -6.46 -5.37
CA ASP A 48 -9.29 -7.00 -5.90
C ASP A 48 -9.09 -7.57 -7.32
N GLN A 49 -8.31 -6.89 -8.15
CA GLN A 49 -7.98 -7.37 -9.49
C GLN A 49 -7.19 -8.69 -9.45
N LEU A 50 -6.10 -8.75 -8.66
CA LEU A 50 -5.27 -9.96 -8.52
C LEU A 50 -6.07 -11.12 -7.92
N LEU A 51 -6.91 -10.87 -6.92
CA LEU A 51 -7.78 -11.88 -6.33
C LEU A 51 -8.74 -12.49 -7.37
N ARG A 52 -9.32 -11.66 -8.25
CA ARG A 52 -10.19 -12.14 -9.34
C ARG A 52 -9.44 -13.01 -10.33
N ASP A 53 -8.21 -12.63 -10.68
CA ASP A 53 -7.40 -13.36 -11.65
C ASP A 53 -6.90 -14.69 -11.06
N PHE A 54 -6.36 -14.68 -9.83
CA PHE A 54 -5.98 -15.90 -9.12
C PHE A 54 -7.15 -16.86 -8.89
N ARG A 55 -8.35 -16.33 -8.65
CA ARG A 55 -9.55 -17.15 -8.55
C ARG A 55 -9.89 -17.84 -9.88
N LYS A 56 -9.67 -17.20 -11.03
CA LYS A 56 -9.83 -17.84 -12.36
C LYS A 56 -8.78 -18.91 -12.58
N GLU A 57 -7.58 -18.74 -12.04
CA GLU A 57 -6.50 -19.74 -12.06
C GLU A 57 -6.74 -20.92 -11.11
N GLY A 58 -7.80 -20.88 -10.30
CA GLY A 58 -8.20 -21.96 -9.40
C GLY A 58 -7.52 -21.93 -8.02
N LEU A 59 -6.87 -20.81 -7.66
CA LEU A 59 -6.30 -20.65 -6.32
C LEU A 59 -7.41 -20.53 -5.27
N THR A 60 -7.12 -21.00 -4.05
CA THR A 60 -8.00 -20.77 -2.91
C THR A 60 -7.98 -19.30 -2.51
N PRO A 61 -9.03 -18.77 -1.85
CA PRO A 61 -9.08 -17.38 -1.42
C PRO A 61 -7.87 -16.97 -0.56
N GLU A 62 -7.39 -17.85 0.31
CA GLU A 62 -6.22 -17.59 1.16
C GLU A 62 -4.92 -17.52 0.33
N GLN A 63 -4.72 -18.45 -0.61
CA GLN A 63 -3.55 -18.43 -1.49
C GLN A 63 -3.54 -17.21 -2.40
N ALA A 64 -4.70 -16.89 -2.98
CA ALA A 64 -4.88 -15.71 -3.81
C ALA A 64 -4.58 -14.42 -3.01
N HIS A 65 -5.10 -14.33 -1.78
CA HIS A 65 -4.85 -13.17 -0.93
C HIS A 65 -3.37 -13.04 -0.55
N SER A 66 -2.73 -14.12 -0.12
CA SER A 66 -1.30 -14.10 0.22
C SER A 66 -0.45 -13.66 -0.97
N ARG A 67 -0.67 -14.24 -2.14
CA ARG A 67 0.09 -13.89 -3.36
C ARG A 67 -0.18 -12.45 -3.81
N ALA A 68 -1.44 -12.03 -3.79
CA ALA A 68 -1.80 -10.67 -4.17
C ALA A 68 -1.14 -9.67 -3.23
N TRP A 69 -1.18 -9.94 -1.92
CA TRP A 69 -0.57 -9.11 -0.90
C TRP A 69 0.94 -8.93 -1.11
N GLU A 70 1.66 -10.02 -1.42
CA GLU A 70 3.09 -9.95 -1.69
C GLU A 70 3.43 -9.02 -2.87
N LEU A 71 2.60 -9.03 -3.92
CA LEU A 71 2.81 -8.20 -5.11
C LEU A 71 2.51 -6.71 -4.87
N VAL A 72 1.43 -6.39 -4.16
CA VAL A 72 1.00 -4.99 -3.97
C VAL A 72 1.74 -4.31 -2.82
N ARG A 73 2.13 -5.05 -1.78
CA ARG A 73 2.72 -4.46 -0.58
C ARG A 73 4.03 -3.77 -0.92
N GLU A 74 4.87 -4.34 -1.79
CA GLU A 74 6.17 -3.77 -2.17
C GLU A 74 6.04 -2.56 -3.11
N LYS A 75 4.89 -2.39 -3.78
CA LYS A 75 4.65 -1.28 -4.69
C LYS A 75 4.17 -0.01 -3.99
N TYR A 76 3.27 -0.16 -3.02
CA TYR A 76 2.56 0.99 -2.43
C TYR A 76 2.80 1.18 -0.94
N ILE A 77 3.09 0.10 -0.19
CA ILE A 77 3.17 0.14 1.27
C ILE A 77 4.62 0.10 1.73
N LEU A 78 5.35 -0.94 1.35
CA LEU A 78 6.74 -1.21 1.66
C LEU A 78 7.65 -0.56 0.61
N LEU A 79 7.54 0.76 0.45
CA LEU A 79 8.41 1.49 -0.46
C LEU A 79 9.88 1.25 -0.12
N PRO A 80 10.76 1.11 -1.14
CA PRO A 80 12.18 0.92 -0.91
C PRO A 80 12.73 2.10 -0.10
N PRO A 81 13.68 1.87 0.82
CA PRO A 81 14.26 2.94 1.60
C PRO A 81 14.92 3.96 0.69
N GLU A 82 14.85 5.23 1.07
CA GLU A 82 15.46 6.32 0.33
C GLU A 82 16.98 6.07 0.20
N GLN A 83 17.46 5.92 -1.03
CA GLN A 83 18.90 5.86 -1.29
C GLN A 83 19.46 7.27 -1.05
N ASN A 84 20.16 7.44 0.08
CA ASN A 84 21.01 8.62 0.35
C ASN A 84 22.15 8.72 -0.67
#